data_AF-A0A924LIS3-F1
#
_entry.id   AF-A0A924LIS3-F1
#
_cell.length_a   1.000
_cell.length_b   1.000
_cell.length_c   1.000
_cell.angle_alpha   90.00
_cell.angle_beta   90.00
_cell.angle_gamma   90.00
#
_symmetry.space_group_name_H-M   'P 1'
#
loop_
_entity.id
_entity.type
_entity.pdbx_description
1 polymer ?
#
loop_
_entity_poly.entity_id
_entity_poly.type
_entity_poly.pdbx_seq_one_letter_code
_entity_poly.pdbx_strand_id
1 'polypeptide(L)'
;MSRMSLALSLAAILGGAALLAVLNVLVPASSAFHVSTYIVSLAGKYLCFAILALALDLVWGFAGILSLGHAAFFALGGYAMGMYLMRQIGTRGVYPHALPPDSMPSLNWKEPPWYWMGLDNPGPAILMA
;
A
#
# COMPACT_ATOMS: atom_id res chain seq x y z
N MET A 1 14.71 -1.73 21.93
CA MET A 1 15.88 -1.68 21.02
C MET A 1 17.07 -1.16 21.81
N SER A 2 18.16 -1.92 21.95
CA SER A 2 19.32 -1.47 22.72
C SER A 2 20.15 -0.49 21.87
N ARG A 3 20.82 0.49 22.50
CA ARG A 3 21.73 1.40 21.78
C ARG A 3 22.78 0.64 20.96
N MET A 4 23.17 -0.53 21.46
CA MET A 4 24.12 -1.45 20.83
C MET A 4 23.56 -2.09 19.56
N SER A 5 22.30 -2.56 19.55
CA SER A 5 21.71 -3.15 18.34
C SER A 5 21.56 -2.11 17.23
N LEU A 6 21.17 -0.88 17.58
CA LEU A 6 21.02 0.21 16.61
C LEU A 6 22.36 0.60 15.98
N ALA A 7 23.41 0.74 16.80
CA ALA A 7 24.75 1.04 16.31
C ALA A 7 25.27 -0.06 15.38
N LEU A 8 25.04 -1.33 15.70
CA LEU A 8 25.48 -2.46 14.88
C LEU A 8 24.78 -2.48 13.52
N SER A 9 23.47 -2.22 13.47
CA SER A 9 22.72 -2.15 12.22
C SER A 9 23.19 -1.00 11.32
N LEU A 10 23.38 0.20 11.89
CA LEU A 10 23.88 1.36 11.12
C LEU A 10 25.29 1.12 10.61
N ALA A 11 26.17 0.56 11.43
CA ALA A 11 27.53 0.22 11.04
C ALA A 11 27.54 -0.83 9.92
N ALA A 12 26.67 -1.84 9.97
CA ALA A 12 26.56 -2.84 8.92
C ALA A 12 26.09 -2.23 7.59
N ILE A 13 25.09 -1.33 7.61
CA ILE A 13 24.56 -0.68 6.39
C ILE A 13 25.61 0.25 5.78
N LEU A 14 26.18 1.16 6.56
CA LEU A 14 27.17 2.13 6.09
C LEU A 14 28.48 1.43 5.68
N GLY A 15 28.94 0.47 6.49
CA GLY A 15 30.12 -0.32 6.22
C GLY A 15 29.96 -1.17 4.96
N GLY A 16 28.80 -1.80 4.77
CA GLY A 16 28.48 -2.56 3.55
C GLY A 16 28.45 -1.68 2.30
N ALA A 17 27.82 -0.50 2.37
CA ALA A 17 27.80 0.45 1.26
C ALA A 17 29.20 0.97 0.91
N ALA A 18 30.01 1.34 1.92
CA ALA A 18 31.39 1.76 1.72
C ALA A 18 32.26 0.64 1.14
N LEU A 19 32.09 -0.60 1.61
CA LEU A 19 32.80 -1.77 1.10
C LEU A 19 32.48 -1.99 -0.38
N LEU A 20 31.20 -1.94 -0.78
CA LEU A 20 30.80 -2.08 -2.19
C LEU A 20 31.41 -0.98 -3.07
N ALA A 21 31.47 0.26 -2.59
CA ALA A 21 32.11 1.36 -3.32
C ALA A 21 33.64 1.17 -3.44
N VAL A 22 34.30 0.74 -2.37
CA VAL A 22 35.75 0.45 -2.36
C VAL A 22 36.08 -0.71 -3.31
N LEU A 23 35.29 -1.79 -3.27
CA LEU A 23 35.48 -2.93 -4.17
C LEU A 23 35.18 -2.61 -5.64
N ASN A 24 34.36 -1.59 -5.91
CA ASN A 24 34.11 -1.12 -7.27
C ASN A 24 35.28 -0.27 -7.81
N VAL A 25 35.87 0.60 -6.99
CA VAL A 25 36.89 1.57 -7.44
C VAL A 25 38.33 1.04 -7.34
N LEU A 26 38.68 0.36 -6.24
CA LEU A 26 40.06 -0.03 -5.96
C LEU A 26 40.43 -1.41 -6.53
N VAL A 27 39.46 -2.27 -6.82
CA VAL A 27 39.71 -3.63 -7.30
C VAL A 27 39.68 -3.65 -8.83
N PRO A 28 40.72 -4.18 -9.50
CA PRO A 28 40.74 -4.31 -10.96
C PRO A 28 39.61 -5.20 -11.47
N ALA A 29 39.03 -4.87 -12.63
CA ALA A 29 37.92 -5.60 -13.23
C ALA A 29 38.20 -7.09 -13.53
N SER A 30 39.48 -7.49 -13.60
CA SER A 30 39.91 -8.88 -13.80
C SER A 30 39.92 -9.72 -12.51
N SER A 31 39.78 -9.09 -11.35
CA SER A 31 39.77 -9.77 -10.05
C SER A 31 38.38 -10.33 -9.73
N ALA A 32 38.33 -11.51 -9.11
CA ALA A 32 37.10 -12.14 -8.64
C ALA A 32 36.33 -11.30 -7.60
N PHE A 33 37.00 -10.36 -6.94
CA PHE A 33 36.41 -9.48 -5.93
C PHE A 33 35.89 -8.14 -6.49
N HIS A 34 36.00 -7.91 -7.80
CA HIS A 34 35.52 -6.67 -8.41
C HIS A 34 33.98 -6.62 -8.39
N VAL A 35 33.44 -5.58 -7.77
CA VAL A 35 32.00 -5.31 -7.79
C VAL A 35 31.71 -4.41 -8.96
N SER A 36 30.82 -4.81 -9.87
CA SER A 36 30.46 -3.99 -11.03
C SER A 36 29.61 -2.78 -10.62
N THR A 37 29.69 -1.70 -11.40
CA THR A 37 28.90 -0.48 -11.19
C THR A 37 27.39 -0.74 -11.24
N TYR A 38 26.97 -1.78 -11.98
CA TYR A 38 25.58 -2.24 -12.00
C TYR A 38 25.11 -2.70 -10.61
N ILE A 39 25.91 -3.53 -9.91
CA ILE A 39 25.55 -4.03 -8.58
C ILE A 39 25.50 -2.88 -7.57
N VAL A 40 26.44 -1.93 -7.64
CA VAL A 40 26.43 -0.73 -6.78
C VAL A 40 25.14 0.07 -7.00
N SER A 41 24.77 0.30 -8.27
CA SER A 41 23.55 1.04 -8.62
C SER A 41 22.28 0.31 -8.17
N LEU A 42 22.23 -1.01 -8.33
CA LEU A 42 21.10 -1.84 -7.92
C LEU A 42 20.96 -1.89 -6.39
N ALA A 43 22.07 -2.02 -5.66
CA ALA A 43 22.10 -1.97 -4.21
C ALA A 43 21.60 -0.61 -3.69
N GLY A 44 22.03 0.50 -4.30
CA GLY A 44 21.52 1.84 -3.98
C GLY A 44 20.00 1.96 -4.20
N LYS A 45 19.48 1.41 -5.29
CA LYS A 45 18.04 1.37 -5.58
C LYS A 45 17.27 0.59 -4.50
N TYR A 46 17.77 -0.59 -4.11
CA TYR A 46 17.15 -1.39 -3.06
C TYR A 46 17.24 -0.73 -1.69
N LEU A 47 18.33 -0.04 -1.37
CA LEU A 47 18.45 0.72 -0.12
C LEU A 47 17.42 1.85 -0.06
N CYS A 48 17.18 2.54 -1.18
CA CYS A 48 16.14 3.57 -1.28
C CYS A 48 14.74 2.99 -1.00
N PHE A 49 14.41 1.84 -1.60
CA PHE A 49 13.15 1.15 -1.31
C PHE A 49 13.07 0.62 0.13
N ALA A 50 14.19 0.19 0.73
CA ALA A 50 14.23 -0.25 2.12
C ALA A 50 13.93 0.92 3.08
N ILE A 51 14.47 2.12 2.83
CA ILE A 51 14.16 3.31 3.62
C ILE A 51 12.68 3.68 3.49
N LEU A 52 12.13 3.61 2.27
CA LEU A 52 10.70 3.82 2.03
C LEU A 52 9.84 2.81 2.82
N ALA A 53 10.19 1.53 2.79
CA ALA A 53 9.50 0.48 3.53
C ALA A 53 9.56 0.71 5.05
N LEU A 54 10.73 1.07 5.59
CA LEU A 54 10.92 1.41 7.00
C LEU A 54 10.09 2.64 7.42
N ALA A 55 10.00 3.65 6.56
CA ALA A 55 9.18 4.83 6.84
C ALA A 55 7.69 4.46 6.94
N LEU A 56 7.19 3.60 6.04
CA LEU A 56 5.81 3.10 6.09
C LEU A 56 5.56 2.23 7.33
N ASP A 57 6.52 1.37 7.70
CA ASP A 57 6.45 0.57 8.93
C ASP A 57 6.43 1.46 10.18
N LEU A 58 7.17 2.57 10.21
CA LEU A 58 7.12 3.50 11.32
C LEU A 58 5.77 4.23 11.41
N VAL A 59 5.25 4.72 10.28
CA VAL A 59 4.01 5.50 10.25
C VAL A 59 2.81 4.62 10.61
N TRP A 60 2.70 3.43 10.03
CA TRP A 60 1.60 2.53 10.38
C TRP A 60 1.96 1.70 11.61
N GLY A 61 2.99 0.87 11.53
CA GLY A 61 3.33 -0.10 12.57
C GLY A 61 3.60 0.52 13.94
N PHE A 62 4.29 1.67 14.00
CA PHE A 62 4.56 2.35 15.28
C PHE A 62 3.55 3.45 15.62
N ALA A 63 3.29 4.40 14.71
CA ALA A 63 2.40 5.52 15.01
C ALA A 63 0.90 5.18 14.85
N GLY A 64 0.56 4.05 14.23
CA GLY A 64 -0.83 3.63 14.02
C GLY A 64 -1.58 4.43 12.97
N ILE A 65 -0.88 5.25 12.16
CA ILE A 65 -1.49 6.11 11.16
C ILE A 65 -1.50 5.41 9.81
N LEU A 66 -2.68 5.34 9.18
CA LEU A 66 -2.82 4.83 7.82
C LEU A 66 -2.08 5.74 6.84
N SER A 67 -1.18 5.16 6.04
CA SER A 67 -0.61 5.92 4.91
C SER A 67 -1.66 6.11 3.80
N LEU A 68 -1.50 7.16 2.99
CA LEU A 68 -2.45 7.51 1.91
C LEU A 68 -2.78 6.33 1.00
N GLY A 69 -1.77 5.52 0.61
CA GLY A 69 -1.97 4.36 -0.26
C GLY A 69 -2.90 3.33 0.36
N HIS A 70 -2.70 3.02 1.64
CA HIS A 70 -3.55 2.07 2.36
C HIS A 70 -4.95 2.62 2.63
N ALA A 71 -5.05 3.91 2.99
CA ALA A 71 -6.32 4.58 3.17
C ALA A 71 -7.17 4.56 1.88
N ALA A 72 -6.55 4.73 0.71
CA ALA A 72 -7.25 4.67 -0.57
C ALA A 72 -7.87 3.29 -0.82
N PHE A 73 -7.13 2.20 -0.61
CA PHE A 73 -7.67 0.84 -0.77
C PHE A 73 -8.73 0.51 0.28
N PHE A 74 -8.52 0.92 1.53
CA PHE A 74 -9.51 0.73 2.59
C PHE A 74 -10.80 1.50 2.32
N ALA A 75 -10.70 2.72 1.79
CA ALA A 75 -11.85 3.52 1.39
C ALA A 75 -12.59 2.89 0.21
N LEU A 76 -11.89 2.36 -0.80
CA LEU A 76 -12.50 1.66 -1.93
C LEU A 76 -13.25 0.40 -1.51
N GLY A 77 -12.65 -0.42 -0.64
CA GLY A 77 -13.29 -1.62 -0.10
C GLY A 77 -14.49 -1.32 0.79
N GLY A 78 -14.34 -0.36 1.71
CA GLY A 78 -15.44 0.12 2.55
C GLY A 78 -16.59 0.71 1.74
N TYR A 79 -16.28 1.43 0.65
CA TYR A 79 -17.28 1.93 -0.28
C TYR A 79 -18.01 0.80 -1.03
N ALA A 80 -17.28 -0.15 -1.60
CA ALA A 80 -17.87 -1.28 -2.33
C ALA A 80 -18.80 -2.12 -1.42
N MET A 81 -18.34 -2.44 -0.21
CA MET A 81 -19.14 -3.15 0.78
C MET A 81 -20.33 -2.32 1.28
N GLY A 82 -20.12 -1.03 1.56
CA GLY A 82 -21.18 -0.11 1.97
C GLY A 82 -22.29 0.00 0.92
N MET A 83 -21.92 0.11 -0.35
CA MET A 83 -22.86 0.12 -1.47
C MET A 83 -23.60 -1.20 -1.61
N TYR A 84 -22.93 -2.35 -1.45
CA TYR A 84 -23.59 -3.65 -1.43
C TYR A 84 -24.64 -3.74 -0.32
N LEU A 85 -24.27 -3.39 0.91
CA LEU A 85 -25.19 -3.40 2.04
C LEU A 85 -26.37 -2.44 1.83
N MET A 86 -26.12 -1.25 1.26
CA MET A 86 -27.19 -0.30 0.92
C MET A 86 -28.21 -0.88 -0.07
N ARG A 87 -27.77 -1.71 -1.02
CA ARG A 87 -28.65 -2.39 -1.97
C ARG A 87 -29.41 -3.56 -1.35
N GLN A 88 -28.87 -4.19 -0.30
CA GLN A 88 -29.56 -5.25 0.45
C GLN A 88 -30.68 -4.74 1.37
N ILE A 89 -30.73 -3.43 1.65
CA ILE A 89 -31.82 -2.82 2.44
C ILE A 89 -33.15 -2.92 1.67
N GLY A 90 -33.17 -2.62 0.36
CA GLY A 90 -34.36 -2.69 -0.49
C GLY A 90 -35.58 -1.98 0.13
N THR A 91 -36.71 -2.67 0.22
CA THR A 91 -37.97 -2.12 0.76
C THR A 91 -37.96 -1.88 2.28
N ARG A 92 -36.88 -2.26 2.97
CA ARG A 92 -36.71 -2.03 4.42
C ARG A 92 -36.13 -0.65 4.73
N GLY A 93 -35.90 0.17 3.71
CA GLY A 93 -35.38 1.52 3.81
C GLY A 93 -36.45 2.57 4.17
N VAL A 94 -36.00 3.81 4.32
CA VAL A 94 -36.85 4.98 4.55
C VAL A 94 -37.78 5.23 3.37
N TYR A 95 -37.30 5.00 2.15
CA TYR A 95 -38.08 4.97 0.92
C TYR A 95 -38.33 3.49 0.56
N PRO A 96 -39.54 2.94 0.75
CA PRO A 96 -39.80 1.52 0.56
C PRO A 96 -39.95 1.15 -0.92
N HIS A 97 -38.85 1.12 -1.64
CA HIS A 97 -38.76 0.74 -3.06
C HIS A 97 -37.57 -0.21 -3.28
N ALA A 98 -37.70 -1.14 -4.22
CA ALA A 98 -36.71 -2.21 -4.40
C ALA A 98 -35.39 -1.72 -5.02
N LEU A 99 -35.47 -0.73 -5.91
CA LEU A 99 -34.37 -0.02 -6.56
C LEU A 99 -34.87 1.39 -6.93
N PRO A 100 -34.02 2.43 -6.96
CA PRO A 100 -32.59 2.50 -6.60
C PRO A 100 -32.30 2.41 -5.08
N PRO A 101 -31.02 2.24 -4.65
CA PRO A 101 -30.67 2.24 -3.22
C PRO A 101 -31.18 3.47 -2.48
N ASP A 102 -31.53 3.27 -1.20
CA ASP A 102 -32.32 4.19 -0.37
C ASP A 102 -31.72 5.61 -0.21
N SER A 103 -30.42 5.78 -0.45
CA SER A 103 -29.76 7.10 -0.47
C SER A 103 -30.04 7.90 -1.75
N MET A 104 -30.30 7.26 -2.88
CA MET A 104 -30.40 7.91 -4.20
C MET A 104 -31.60 8.89 -4.33
N PRO A 105 -32.80 8.57 -3.82
CA PRO A 105 -33.91 9.54 -3.81
C PRO A 105 -33.57 10.84 -3.07
N SER A 106 -32.75 10.77 -2.01
CA SER A 106 -32.31 11.96 -1.26
C SER A 106 -31.36 12.86 -2.06
N LEU A 107 -30.61 12.28 -3.00
CA LEU A 107 -29.76 13.02 -3.94
C LEU A 107 -30.50 13.42 -5.24
N ASN A 108 -31.81 13.14 -5.34
CA ASN A 108 -32.61 13.29 -6.57
C ASN A 108 -32.04 12.49 -7.76
N TRP A 109 -31.42 11.34 -7.49
CA TRP A 109 -30.88 10.44 -8.52
C TRP A 109 -31.93 9.39 -8.88
N LYS A 110 -32.20 9.22 -10.18
CA LYS A 110 -33.22 8.29 -10.68
C LYS A 110 -32.67 6.89 -10.97
N GLU A 111 -31.38 6.79 -11.31
CA GLU A 111 -30.76 5.56 -11.80
C GLU A 111 -29.33 5.43 -11.25
N PRO A 112 -28.88 4.21 -10.87
CA PRO A 112 -27.51 4.00 -10.41
C PRO A 112 -26.49 4.27 -11.52
N PRO A 113 -25.39 4.98 -11.22
CA PRO A 113 -24.24 5.07 -12.10
C PRO A 113 -23.70 3.69 -12.50
N TRP A 114 -23.07 3.64 -13.67
CA TRP A 114 -22.56 2.40 -14.26
C TRP A 114 -21.56 1.65 -13.36
N TYR A 115 -20.75 2.34 -12.55
CA TYR A 115 -19.74 1.74 -11.69
C TYR A 115 -20.31 1.05 -10.43
N TRP A 116 -21.62 1.18 -10.16
CA TRP A 116 -22.30 0.41 -9.11
C TRP A 116 -22.95 -0.87 -9.63
N MET A 117 -22.98 -1.07 -10.94
CA MET A 117 -23.50 -2.29 -11.56
C MET A 117 -22.60 -3.47 -11.16
N GLY A 118 -23.16 -4.47 -10.47
CA GLY A 118 -22.42 -5.62 -9.93
C GLY A 118 -22.28 -5.62 -8.40
N LEU A 119 -22.44 -4.48 -7.73
CA LEU A 119 -22.46 -4.39 -6.26
C LEU A 119 -23.80 -4.85 -5.65
N ASP A 120 -24.67 -5.47 -6.43
CA ASP A 120 -25.82 -6.26 -5.98
C ASP A 120 -25.40 -7.68 -5.54
N ASN A 121 -24.25 -8.16 -6.02
CA ASN A 121 -23.69 -9.44 -5.65
C ASN A 121 -22.58 -9.29 -4.59
N PRO A 122 -22.43 -10.26 -3.67
CA PRO A 122 -21.39 -10.20 -2.65
C PRO A 122 -19.96 -10.35 -3.22
N GLY A 123 -19.81 -11.06 -4.35
CA GLY A 123 -18.48 -11.39 -4.92
C GLY A 123 -17.61 -10.16 -5.21
N PRO A 124 -18.06 -9.21 -6.05
CA PRO A 124 -17.29 -7.99 -6.33
C PRO A 124 -17.04 -7.13 -5.09
N ALA A 125 -18.02 -7.07 -4.17
CA ALA A 125 -17.91 -6.30 -2.94
C ALA A 125 -16.86 -6.88 -1.98
N ILE A 126 -16.79 -8.21 -1.86
CA ILE A 126 -15.78 -8.91 -1.04
C ILE A 126 -14.39 -8.82 -1.69
N LEU A 127 -14.29 -8.92 -3.01
CA LEU A 127 -12.99 -8.85 -3.71
C LEU A 127 -12.29 -7.49 -3.54
N MET A 128 -13.07 -6.43 -3.39
CA MET A 128 -12.56 -5.07 -3.21
C MET A 128 -12.29 -4.69 -1.76
N ALA A 129 -12.80 -5.47 -0.79
CA ALA A 129 -12.70 -5.23 0.65
C ALA A 129 -11.50 -5.96 1.27
#